data_AF-A0A6L9L331-F1
#
_entry.id   AF-A0A6L9L331-F1
#
_cell.length_a   1.000
_cell.length_b   1.000
_cell.length_c   1.000
_cell.angle_alpha   90.00
_cell.angle_beta   90.00
_cell.angle_gamma   90.00
#
_symmetry.space_group_name_H-M   'P 1'
#
loop_
_entity.id
_entity.type
_entity.pdbx_description
1 polymer ?
#
loop_
_entity_poly.entity_id
_entity_poly.type
_entity_poly.pdbx_seq_one_letter_code
_entity_poly.pdbx_strand_id
1 'polypeptide(L)'
;MLSFTKQIAGVCIIGSVLFAACRSSDSGKMPSDQVSLGLHQSARVGADVAVRADSIQDSRCPLDANCIWAGQAKVKLHLSKDTDSTSVGLILEPGASKDPAKRKDSTNVTLAGSAYKVILREVTPYPSRATEGQPQTAVVQVTKL
;
A
#
# COMPACT_ATOMS: atom_id res chain seq x y z
N MET A 1 57.36 23.30 -27.38
CA MET A 1 57.83 24.62 -26.91
C MET A 1 56.68 25.61 -27.10
N LEU A 2 56.24 26.25 -25.99
CA LEU A 2 55.39 27.46 -25.85
C LEU A 2 54.07 27.51 -26.65
N SER A 3 52.88 27.31 -26.06
CA SER A 3 52.12 28.20 -25.16
C SER A 3 51.92 29.62 -25.71
N PHE A 4 50.68 30.00 -26.05
CA PHE A 4 50.13 31.32 -25.70
C PHE A 4 48.60 31.35 -25.70
N THR A 5 48.12 31.67 -24.51
CA THR A 5 46.77 31.90 -23.98
C THR A 5 46.08 33.14 -24.55
N LYS A 6 44.76 33.10 -24.79
CA LYS A 6 43.77 34.16 -24.49
C LYS A 6 42.37 33.74 -24.99
N GLN A 7 41.48 33.30 -24.10
CA GLN A 7 40.43 34.16 -23.52
C GLN A 7 39.41 34.65 -24.57
N ILE A 8 38.41 33.82 -24.87
CA ILE A 8 37.10 34.33 -25.28
C ILE A 8 36.13 33.96 -24.17
N ALA A 9 35.67 35.01 -23.52
CA ALA A 9 34.78 35.01 -22.40
C ALA A 9 33.39 34.47 -22.77
N GLY A 10 32.81 33.75 -21.82
CA GLY A 10 31.44 34.03 -21.40
C GLY A 10 30.32 33.49 -22.27
N VAL A 11 30.11 32.17 -22.24
CA VAL A 11 28.75 31.61 -22.31
C VAL A 11 28.58 30.65 -21.14
N CYS A 12 28.19 31.22 -20.00
CA CYS A 12 27.53 30.48 -18.94
C CYS A 12 26.16 30.03 -19.45
N ILE A 13 26.02 28.78 -19.89
CA ILE A 13 24.75 28.06 -19.80
C ILE A 13 24.97 26.90 -18.84
N ILE A 14 24.84 27.29 -17.59
CA ILE A 14 24.58 26.45 -16.43
C ILE A 14 23.30 25.67 -16.69
N GLY A 15 23.35 24.36 -16.45
CA GLY A 15 22.24 23.67 -15.79
C GLY A 15 21.07 23.22 -16.67
N SER A 16 21.13 21.98 -17.13
CA SER A 16 19.93 21.17 -17.35
C SER A 16 20.03 19.89 -16.52
N VAL A 17 19.94 20.06 -15.20
CA VAL A 17 19.70 18.99 -14.23
C VAL A 17 18.23 19.08 -13.84
N LEU A 18 17.35 18.36 -14.51
CA LEU A 18 15.89 18.36 -14.27
C LEU A 18 15.32 17.08 -14.95
N PHE A 19 14.64 16.11 -14.33
CA PHE A 19 13.91 16.02 -13.06
C PHE A 19 13.92 14.56 -12.56
N ALA A 20 14.44 14.31 -11.36
CA ALA A 20 14.04 13.14 -10.56
C ALA A 20 13.00 13.62 -9.54
N ALA A 21 11.73 13.71 -9.95
CA ALA A 21 10.64 14.08 -9.06
C ALA A 21 10.13 12.85 -8.30
N CYS A 22 10.84 12.44 -7.24
CA CYS A 22 10.25 11.56 -6.23
C CYS A 22 9.25 12.37 -5.42
N ARG A 23 7.96 12.26 -5.75
CA ARG A 23 6.89 12.68 -4.83
C ARG A 23 6.77 11.63 -3.73
N SER A 24 7.36 11.91 -2.57
CA SER A 24 6.97 11.23 -1.34
C SER A 24 5.64 11.82 -0.89
N SER A 25 4.56 11.03 -0.99
CA SER A 25 3.28 11.40 -0.40
C SER A 25 3.41 11.36 1.12
N ASP A 26 3.36 12.54 1.74
CA ASP A 26 3.32 12.70 3.19
C ASP A 26 1.96 12.21 3.70
N SER A 27 1.93 10.98 4.18
CA SER A 27 0.78 10.39 4.86
C SER A 27 0.97 10.63 6.35
N GLY A 28 0.04 11.35 6.97
CA GLY A 28 0.04 11.62 8.42
C GLY A 28 0.37 10.38 9.25
N LYS A 29 1.22 10.55 10.27
CA LYS A 29 1.87 9.48 11.06
C LYS A 29 0.98 8.25 11.27
N MET A 30 1.15 7.27 10.38
CA MET A 30 0.54 5.95 10.56
C MET A 30 1.41 5.11 11.49
N PRO A 31 0.83 4.22 12.32
CA PRO A 31 1.61 3.32 13.16
C PRO A 31 2.65 2.55 12.33
N SER A 32 3.84 2.30 12.89
CA SER A 32 4.96 1.67 12.16
C SER A 32 4.69 0.24 11.69
N ASP A 33 3.65 -0.39 12.25
CA ASP A 33 3.18 -1.72 11.89
C ASP A 33 2.02 -1.69 10.88
N GLN A 34 1.65 -0.51 10.38
CA GLN A 34 0.58 -0.31 9.40
C GLN A 34 1.09 0.38 8.13
N VAL A 35 0.52 0.01 6.99
CA VAL A 35 0.79 0.68 5.72
C VAL A 35 -0.44 0.80 4.84
N SER A 36 -0.51 1.88 4.07
CA SER A 36 -1.60 2.17 3.14
C SER A 36 -1.09 1.93 1.73
N LEU A 37 -1.75 1.03 1.01
CA LEU A 37 -1.32 0.55 -0.29
C LEU A 37 -2.43 0.75 -1.31
N GLY A 38 -2.17 1.54 -2.35
CA GLY A 38 -2.97 1.53 -3.57
C GLY A 38 -2.76 0.26 -4.39
N LEU A 39 -3.58 0.07 -5.43
CA LEU A 39 -3.43 -1.06 -6.36
C LEU A 39 -2.01 -1.12 -6.95
N HIS A 40 -1.39 -2.30 -6.85
CA HIS A 40 -0.02 -2.61 -7.25
C HIS A 40 1.09 -1.82 -6.53
N GLN A 41 0.74 -1.03 -5.52
CA GLN A 41 1.74 -0.35 -4.69
C GLN A 41 2.32 -1.32 -3.66
N SER A 42 3.60 -1.10 -3.36
CA SER A 42 4.35 -1.84 -2.35
C SER A 42 4.96 -0.92 -1.32
N ALA A 43 5.03 -1.36 -0.09
CA ALA A 43 5.74 -0.66 0.98
C ALA A 43 6.32 -1.65 2.00
N ARG A 44 7.24 -1.18 2.83
CA ARG A 44 7.81 -1.97 3.93
C ARG A 44 7.06 -1.67 5.23
N VAL A 45 6.77 -2.72 5.98
CA VAL A 45 6.16 -2.66 7.31
C VAL A 45 7.14 -3.23 8.33
N GLY A 46 7.36 -2.51 9.43
CA GLY A 46 8.46 -2.80 10.34
C GLY A 46 9.83 -2.66 9.64
N ALA A 47 10.77 -3.54 10.00
CA ALA A 47 12.13 -3.48 9.46
C ALA A 47 12.29 -4.17 8.09
N ASP A 48 11.60 -5.29 7.84
CA ASP A 48 12.03 -6.21 6.78
C ASP A 48 10.91 -6.76 5.88
N VAL A 49 9.62 -6.58 6.23
CA VAL A 49 8.53 -7.20 5.46
C VAL A 49 8.04 -6.22 4.40
N ALA A 50 8.23 -6.58 3.12
CA ALA A 50 7.61 -5.87 2.02
C ALA A 50 6.20 -6.42 1.77
N VAL A 51 5.23 -5.52 1.63
CA VAL A 51 3.82 -5.83 1.37
C VAL A 51 3.40 -5.09 0.11
N ARG A 52 2.79 -5.81 -0.83
CA ARG A 52 2.21 -5.26 -2.06
C ARG A 52 0.73 -5.60 -2.15
N ALA A 53 -0.08 -4.66 -2.59
CA ALA A 53 -1.50 -4.91 -2.87
C ALA A 53 -1.69 -5.34 -4.33
N ASP A 54 -1.96 -6.61 -4.56
CA ASP A 54 -2.08 -7.20 -5.90
C ASP A 54 -3.48 -7.00 -6.48
N SER A 55 -4.49 -6.94 -5.62
CA SER A 55 -5.85 -6.57 -6.03
C SER A 55 -6.60 -5.92 -4.88
N ILE A 56 -7.41 -4.91 -5.20
CA ILE A 56 -8.38 -4.30 -4.29
C ILE A 56 -9.72 -4.32 -5.00
N GLN A 57 -10.71 -4.99 -4.42
CA GLN A 57 -12.06 -5.08 -4.96
C GLN A 57 -13.05 -4.76 -3.85
N ASP A 58 -13.82 -3.69 -4.01
CA ASP A 58 -14.79 -3.27 -3.02
C ASP A 58 -16.20 -3.27 -3.59
N SER A 59 -17.00 -4.21 -3.10
CA SER A 59 -18.40 -4.39 -3.48
C SER A 59 -19.33 -4.15 -2.29
N ARG A 60 -18.83 -3.51 -1.23
CA ARG A 60 -19.65 -3.19 -0.05
C ARG A 60 -20.79 -2.27 -0.47
N CYS A 61 -21.95 -2.45 0.17
CA CYS A 61 -23.13 -1.66 -0.09
C CYS A 61 -22.80 -0.17 0.05
N PRO A 62 -22.98 0.64 -1.00
CA PRO A 62 -22.67 2.07 -0.96
C PRO A 62 -23.41 2.80 0.15
N LEU A 63 -22.80 3.84 0.72
CA LEU A 63 -23.40 4.61 1.83
C LEU A 63 -24.72 5.29 1.45
N ASP A 64 -24.92 5.56 0.16
CA ASP A 64 -26.09 6.22 -0.41
C ASP A 64 -27.07 5.26 -1.10
N ALA A 65 -26.96 3.96 -0.80
CA ALA A 65 -27.81 2.91 -1.36
C ALA A 65 -28.49 2.07 -0.26
N ASN A 66 -29.66 1.50 -0.57
CA ASN A 66 -30.31 0.51 0.28
C ASN A 66 -30.17 -0.88 -0.37
N CYS A 67 -29.19 -1.66 0.07
CA CYS A 67 -28.89 -2.97 -0.49
C CYS A 67 -29.54 -4.08 0.33
N ILE A 68 -30.05 -5.12 -0.35
CA ILE A 68 -30.50 -6.36 0.31
C ILE A 68 -29.31 -7.14 0.90
N TRP A 69 -28.11 -6.98 0.32
CA TRP A 69 -26.87 -7.66 0.72
C TRP A 69 -25.80 -6.60 1.01
N ALA A 70 -25.07 -6.75 2.12
CA ALA A 70 -24.09 -5.75 2.52
C ALA A 70 -22.80 -5.74 1.69
N GLY A 71 -22.56 -6.80 0.89
CA GLY A 71 -21.35 -6.93 0.09
C GLY A 71 -20.09 -7.13 0.93
N GLN A 72 -18.92 -6.93 0.32
CA GLN A 72 -17.61 -7.09 0.99
C GLN A 72 -16.49 -6.40 0.22
N ALA A 73 -15.40 -6.08 0.91
CA ALA A 73 -14.14 -5.69 0.28
C ALA A 73 -13.14 -6.84 0.35
N LYS A 74 -12.48 -7.15 -0.76
CA LYS A 74 -11.49 -8.22 -0.91
C LYS A 74 -10.16 -7.62 -1.34
N VAL A 75 -9.11 -7.94 -0.62
CA VAL A 75 -7.75 -7.52 -0.95
C VAL A 75 -6.86 -8.74 -1.06
N LYS A 76 -6.09 -8.82 -2.15
CA LYS A 76 -4.99 -9.79 -2.29
C LYS A 76 -3.69 -9.07 -2.01
N LEU A 77 -2.93 -9.60 -1.07
CA LEU A 77 -1.64 -9.06 -0.66
C LEU A 77 -0.55 -10.05 -1.01
N HIS A 78 0.56 -9.54 -1.52
CA HIS A 78 1.80 -10.29 -1.67
C HIS A 78 2.79 -9.79 -0.62
N LEU A 79 3.20 -10.67 0.29
CA LEU A 79 4.18 -10.39 1.32
C LEU A 79 5.50 -11.08 0.98
N SER A 80 6.61 -10.41 1.23
CA SER A 80 7.94 -10.97 1.03
C SER A 80 8.93 -10.47 2.07
N LYS A 81 9.85 -11.35 2.46
CA LYS A 81 11.00 -11.05 3.29
C LYS A 81 12.18 -11.91 2.83
N ASP A 82 13.32 -11.29 2.59
CA ASP A 82 14.50 -11.96 2.01
C ASP A 82 14.16 -12.68 0.69
N THR A 83 14.33 -14.01 0.64
CA THR A 83 13.96 -14.85 -0.50
C THR A 83 12.56 -15.47 -0.40
N ASP A 84 11.91 -15.34 0.76
CA ASP A 84 10.60 -15.93 1.02
C ASP A 84 9.48 -14.97 0.61
N SER A 85 8.45 -15.53 0.00
CA SER A 85 7.25 -14.77 -0.38
C SER A 85 5.99 -15.61 -0.25
N THR A 86 4.88 -14.94 -0.02
CA THR A 86 3.56 -15.58 0.09
C THR A 86 2.46 -14.60 -0.33
N SER A 87 1.36 -15.15 -0.82
CA SER A 87 0.17 -14.38 -1.19
C SER A 87 -1.00 -14.74 -0.29
N VAL A 88 -1.72 -13.73 0.20
CA VAL A 88 -2.89 -13.90 1.06
C VAL A 88 -4.07 -13.09 0.56
N GLY A 89 -5.29 -13.64 0.71
CA GLY A 89 -6.53 -12.94 0.45
C GLY A 89 -7.23 -12.60 1.76
N LEU A 90 -7.55 -11.34 1.99
CA LEU A 90 -8.25 -10.85 3.18
C LEU A 90 -9.56 -10.16 2.80
N ILE A 91 -10.56 -10.28 3.66
CA ILE A 91 -11.92 -9.82 3.39
C ILE A 91 -12.45 -8.96 4.55
N LEU A 92 -12.96 -7.77 4.22
CA LEU A 92 -13.80 -6.96 5.10
C LEU A 92 -15.27 -7.17 4.76
N GLU A 93 -16.01 -7.82 5.65
CA GLU A 93 -17.46 -8.01 5.56
C GLU A 93 -18.16 -7.04 6.53
N PRO A 94 -19.13 -6.22 6.09
CA PRO A 94 -19.98 -5.48 7.02
C PRO A 94 -20.72 -6.46 7.94
N GLY A 95 -20.68 -6.21 9.25
CA GLY A 95 -21.25 -7.13 10.23
C GLY A 95 -20.41 -8.39 10.48
N ALA A 96 -19.11 -8.38 10.16
CA ALA A 96 -18.19 -9.47 10.47
C ALA A 96 -18.29 -9.92 11.95
N SER A 97 -17.99 -11.20 12.18
CA SER A 97 -18.04 -11.80 13.51
C SER A 97 -17.20 -11.02 14.52
N LYS A 98 -17.71 -10.88 15.74
CA LYS A 98 -16.93 -10.37 16.88
C LYS A 98 -15.87 -11.36 17.35
N ASP A 99 -16.03 -12.64 17.00
CA ASP A 99 -15.04 -13.68 17.28
C ASP A 99 -13.86 -13.55 16.29
N PRO A 100 -12.65 -13.20 16.75
CA PRO A 100 -11.50 -13.01 15.89
C PRO A 100 -11.09 -14.28 15.13
N ALA A 101 -11.40 -15.47 15.63
CA ALA A 101 -11.10 -16.73 14.95
C ALA A 101 -11.97 -16.97 13.71
N LYS A 102 -13.13 -16.32 13.64
CA LYS A 102 -14.07 -16.42 12.51
C LYS A 102 -13.92 -15.29 11.50
N ARG A 103 -13.13 -14.26 11.80
CA ARG A 103 -12.93 -13.13 10.89
C ARG A 103 -12.01 -13.53 9.74
N LYS A 104 -12.36 -13.08 8.54
CA LYS A 104 -11.58 -13.28 7.30
C LYS A 104 -10.68 -12.10 6.95
N ASP A 105 -10.65 -11.09 7.82
CA ASP A 105 -9.82 -9.90 7.66
C ASP A 105 -8.38 -10.12 8.11
N SER A 106 -8.07 -11.28 8.69
CA SER A 106 -6.75 -11.58 9.21
C SER A 106 -6.30 -13.01 8.95
N THR A 107 -4.99 -13.18 8.87
CA THR A 107 -4.35 -14.50 8.73
C THR A 107 -2.96 -14.48 9.34
N ASN A 108 -2.41 -15.67 9.60
CA ASN A 108 -1.01 -15.82 9.99
C ASN A 108 -0.21 -16.30 8.78
N VAL A 109 0.99 -15.73 8.59
CA VAL A 109 1.94 -16.15 7.57
C VAL A 109 3.31 -16.40 8.20
N THR A 110 4.08 -17.30 7.60
CA THR A 110 5.48 -17.53 7.98
C THR A 110 6.37 -17.04 6.85
N LEU A 111 7.35 -16.19 7.16
CA LEU A 111 8.32 -15.63 6.23
C LEU A 111 9.69 -15.61 6.89
N ALA A 112 10.71 -16.15 6.22
CA ALA A 112 12.08 -16.27 6.73
C ALA A 112 12.14 -16.87 8.15
N GLY A 113 11.35 -17.93 8.38
CA GLY A 113 11.26 -18.62 9.67
C GLY A 113 10.56 -17.84 10.79
N SER A 114 10.06 -16.63 10.56
CA SER A 114 9.30 -15.83 11.52
C SER A 114 7.80 -15.86 11.20
N ALA A 115 6.96 -16.00 12.23
CA ALA A 115 5.52 -15.92 12.09
C ALA A 115 5.02 -14.48 12.21
N TYR A 116 4.04 -14.11 11.39
CA TYR A 116 3.46 -12.78 11.32
C TYR A 116 1.94 -12.87 11.28
N LYS A 117 1.26 -11.98 12.01
CA LYS A 117 -0.16 -11.71 11.88
C LYS A 117 -0.34 -10.59 10.85
N VAL A 118 -1.10 -10.88 9.80
CA VAL A 118 -1.48 -9.91 8.76
C VAL A 118 -2.94 -9.59 8.94
N ILE A 119 -3.30 -8.31 8.97
CA ILE A 119 -4.67 -7.85 9.17
C ILE A 119 -5.01 -6.73 8.20
N LEU A 120 -6.07 -6.91 7.43
CA LEU A 120 -6.68 -5.86 6.64
C LEU A 120 -7.54 -5.01 7.56
N ARG A 121 -7.15 -3.75 7.76
CA ARG A 121 -7.84 -2.81 8.65
C ARG A 121 -8.92 -2.05 7.93
N GLU A 122 -8.61 -1.59 6.73
CA GLU A 122 -9.53 -0.73 5.99
C GLU A 122 -9.30 -0.82 4.49
N VAL A 123 -10.34 -0.51 3.73
CA VAL A 123 -10.26 -0.16 2.31
C VAL A 123 -10.95 1.17 2.15
N THR A 124 -10.23 2.16 1.62
CA THR A 124 -10.70 3.54 1.51
C THR A 124 -10.47 4.08 0.09
N PRO A 125 -11.34 4.96 -0.43
CA PRO A 125 -12.60 5.38 0.19
C PRO A 125 -13.64 4.24 0.17
N TYR A 126 -14.59 4.32 1.09
CA TYR A 126 -15.75 3.43 1.10
C TYR A 126 -16.66 3.73 -0.12
N PRO A 127 -17.32 2.73 -0.74
CA PRO A 127 -18.16 2.94 -1.91
C PRO A 127 -19.30 3.95 -1.68
N SER A 128 -19.44 4.89 -2.60
CA SER A 128 -20.53 5.87 -2.69
C SER A 128 -20.54 6.45 -4.10
N ARG A 129 -21.62 7.13 -4.50
CA ARG A 129 -21.62 7.91 -5.75
C ARG A 129 -20.48 8.92 -5.86
N ALA A 130 -20.09 9.52 -4.73
CA ALA A 130 -19.02 10.54 -4.72
C ALA A 130 -17.62 9.95 -4.88
N THR A 131 -17.46 8.66 -4.61
CA THR A 131 -16.17 7.95 -4.60
C THR A 131 -16.05 6.97 -5.77
N GLU A 132 -17.05 6.93 -6.65
CA GLU A 132 -17.05 6.11 -7.85
C GLU A 132 -15.87 6.47 -8.76
N GLY A 133 -15.11 5.45 -9.19
CA GLY A 133 -13.93 5.63 -10.02
C GLY A 133 -12.69 6.19 -9.31
N GLN A 134 -12.77 6.53 -8.01
CA GLN A 134 -11.60 6.97 -7.27
C GLN A 134 -10.65 5.80 -6.97
N PRO A 135 -9.32 6.03 -7.00
CA PRO A 135 -8.36 5.02 -6.59
C PRO A 135 -8.60 4.59 -5.14
N GLN A 136 -8.66 3.28 -4.92
CA GLN A 136 -8.77 2.72 -3.58
C GLN A 136 -7.40 2.38 -3.00
N THR A 137 -7.31 2.48 -1.68
CA THR A 137 -6.16 2.08 -0.88
C THR A 137 -6.59 1.08 0.19
N ALA A 138 -5.73 0.12 0.50
CA ALA A 138 -5.91 -0.84 1.57
C ALA A 138 -4.95 -0.53 2.72
N VAL A 139 -5.50 -0.38 3.92
CA VAL A 139 -4.71 -0.24 5.16
C VAL A 139 -4.44 -1.62 5.72
N VAL A 140 -3.17 -2.02 5.76
CA VAL A 140 -2.74 -3.34 6.18
C VAL A 140 -1.85 -3.21 7.41
N GLN A 141 -2.12 -4.00 8.43
CA GLN A 141 -1.27 -4.17 9.59
C GLN A 141 -0.49 -5.48 9.50
N VAL A 142 0.81 -5.44 9.81
CA VAL A 142 1.67 -6.62 9.90
C VAL A 142 2.42 -6.58 11.22
N THR A 143 2.20 -7.60 12.06
CA THR A 143 2.83 -7.71 13.38
C THR A 143 3.52 -9.06 13.50
N LYS A 144 4.78 -9.08 13.96
CA LYS A 144 5.49 -10.33 14.28
C LYS A 144 4.85 -10.99 15.50
N LEU A 145 4.65 -12.31 15.46
CA LEU A 145 4.12 -13.11 16.57
C LEU A 145 5.21 -13.57 17.53
#